data_AF-A0A7X8AVR0-F1
#
_entry.id   AF-A0A7X8AVR0-F1
#
_cell.length_a   1.000
_cell.length_b   1.000
_cell.length_c   1.000
_cell.angle_alpha   90.00
_cell.angle_beta   90.00
_cell.angle_gamma   90.00
#
_symmetry.space_group_name_H-M   'P 1'
#
loop_
_entity.id
_entity.type
_entity.pdbx_description
1 polymer ?
#
loop_
_entity_poly.entity_id
_entity_poly.type
_entity_poly.pdbx_seq_one_letter_code
_entity_poly.pdbx_strand_id
1 'polypeptide(L)'
;NAKITGKSDIKNYGEYLFDNAGESILAWVIEGAKKVIELDYQIPVPACVQKAIDEYRTQNDWFGHFLADKCEVDDSYKESSSALYQAYRNYSMDCNEYIRSTADFYFALEKAGFERIKVHNKRYFKGLRLRADDSADEDFLN
;
A
#
# COMPACT_ATOMS: atom_id res chain seq x y z
N ASN A 1 31.71 -8.20 -13.38
CA ASN A 1 32.20 -9.39 -14.11
C ASN A 1 33.30 -10.08 -13.32
N ALA A 2 32.95 -10.98 -12.41
CA ALA A 2 33.94 -11.78 -11.69
C ALA A 2 34.43 -12.90 -12.61
N LYS A 3 35.71 -12.83 -13.02
CA LYS A 3 36.38 -13.92 -13.75
C LYS A 3 36.91 -14.91 -12.72
N ILE A 4 36.36 -16.13 -12.71
CA ILE A 4 36.90 -17.24 -11.93
C ILE A 4 38.16 -17.71 -12.65
N THR A 5 39.33 -17.31 -12.15
CA THR A 5 40.64 -17.78 -12.63
C THR A 5 41.29 -18.60 -11.53
N GLY A 6 41.13 -19.91 -11.57
CA GLY A 6 41.80 -20.85 -10.67
C GLY A 6 41.67 -22.28 -11.17
N LYS A 7 42.69 -23.11 -10.93
CA LYS A 7 42.81 -24.54 -11.32
C LYS A 7 41.76 -25.48 -10.68
N SER A 8 40.71 -24.93 -10.08
CA SER A 8 39.70 -25.62 -9.28
C SER A 8 38.35 -25.65 -10.00
N ASP A 9 38.37 -26.00 -11.29
CA ASP A 9 37.14 -26.22 -12.04
C ASP A 9 36.74 -27.69 -11.86
N ILE A 10 35.85 -27.95 -10.90
CA ILE A 10 35.34 -29.30 -10.64
C ILE A 10 34.26 -29.58 -11.69
N LYS A 11 34.62 -30.39 -12.68
CA LYS A 11 33.66 -30.93 -13.64
C LYS A 11 32.62 -31.76 -12.89
N ASN A 12 31.35 -31.57 -13.24
CA ASN A 12 30.21 -32.23 -12.60
C ASN A 12 30.07 -31.93 -11.09
N TYR A 13 30.19 -30.65 -10.72
CA TYR A 13 30.12 -30.19 -9.32
C TYR A 13 28.86 -30.64 -8.55
N GLY A 14 27.75 -30.91 -9.24
CA GLY A 14 26.55 -31.47 -8.60
C GLY A 14 26.77 -32.87 -8.02
N GLU A 15 27.48 -33.74 -8.74
CA GLU A 15 27.85 -35.10 -8.29
C GLU A 15 28.86 -35.02 -7.14
N TYR A 16 29.83 -34.12 -7.26
CA TYR A 16 30.77 -33.83 -6.17
C TYR A 16 30.08 -33.36 -4.88
N LEU A 17 29.10 -32.45 -4.97
CA LEU A 17 28.32 -32.00 -3.81
C LEU A 17 27.45 -33.12 -3.24
N PHE A 18 26.90 -33.98 -4.09
CA PHE A 18 26.13 -35.13 -3.63
C PHE A 18 27.00 -36.08 -2.79
N ASP A 19 28.18 -36.44 -3.28
CA ASP A 19 29.10 -37.36 -2.60
C ASP A 19 29.71 -36.76 -1.32
N ASN A 20 29.98 -35.46 -1.31
CA ASN A 20 30.75 -34.82 -0.23
C ASN A 20 29.92 -33.97 0.73
N ALA A 21 28.71 -33.57 0.34
CA ALA A 21 27.82 -32.71 1.14
C ALA A 21 26.39 -33.23 1.22
N GLY A 22 26.06 -34.35 0.57
CA GLY A 22 24.70 -34.92 0.56
C GLY A 22 24.13 -35.16 1.96
N GLU A 23 24.92 -35.75 2.86
CA GLU A 23 24.51 -35.98 4.25
C GLU A 23 24.20 -34.67 4.99
N SER A 24 25.05 -33.65 4.83
CA SER A 24 24.87 -32.33 5.43
C SER A 24 23.66 -31.58 4.87
N ILE A 25 23.43 -31.66 3.55
CA ILE A 25 22.27 -31.06 2.90
C ILE A 25 20.98 -31.73 3.39
N LEU A 26 20.96 -33.07 3.50
CA LEU A 26 19.82 -33.80 4.03
C LEU A 26 19.53 -33.42 5.50
N ALA A 27 20.58 -33.26 6.31
CA ALA A 27 20.44 -32.80 7.69
C ALA A 27 19.77 -31.41 7.76
N TRP A 28 20.18 -30.46 6.91
CA TRP A 28 19.55 -29.14 6.82
C TRP A 28 18.08 -29.19 6.38
N VAL A 29 17.74 -30.07 5.43
CA VAL A 29 16.35 -30.27 5.01
C VAL A 29 15.50 -30.79 6.17
N ILE A 30 16.01 -31.78 6.92
CA ILE A 30 15.32 -32.32 8.11
C ILE A 30 15.17 -31.25 9.19
N GLU A 31 16.21 -30.47 9.44
CA GLU A 31 16.19 -29.35 10.40
C GLU A 31 15.15 -28.29 10.00
N GLY A 32 15.12 -27.91 8.72
CA GLY A 32 14.12 -26.99 8.18
C GLY A 32 12.70 -27.52 8.33
N ALA A 33 12.47 -28.80 8.01
CA ALA A 33 11.17 -29.44 8.16
C ALA A 33 10.70 -29.44 9.62
N LYS A 34 11.58 -29.74 10.58
CA LYS A 34 11.26 -29.67 12.02
C LYS A 34 10.85 -28.26 12.44
N LYS A 35 11.61 -27.22 12.04
CA LYS A 35 11.29 -25.82 12.35
C LYS A 35 9.92 -25.41 11.81
N VAL A 36 9.58 -25.82 10.59
CA VAL A 36 8.26 -25.51 9.99
C VAL A 36 7.12 -26.20 10.74
N ILE A 37 7.32 -27.44 11.18
CA ILE A 37 6.34 -28.18 11.99
C ILE A 37 6.18 -27.53 13.37
N GLU A 38 7.27 -27.15 14.03
CA GLU A 38 7.25 -26.44 15.31
C GLU A 38 6.50 -25.09 15.24
N LEU A 39 6.51 -24.45 14.07
CA LEU A 39 5.78 -23.22 13.79
C LEU A 39 4.32 -23.46 13.36
N ASP A 40 3.82 -24.69 13.38
CA ASP A 40 2.48 -25.04 12.88
C ASP A 40 2.23 -24.51 11.45
N TYR A 41 3.27 -24.57 10.60
CA TYR A 41 3.27 -24.03 9.24
C TYR A 41 2.99 -22.51 9.15
N GLN A 42 3.00 -21.79 10.28
CA GLN A 42 2.88 -20.34 10.36
C GLN A 42 4.26 -19.69 10.41
N ILE A 43 4.90 -19.56 9.24
CA ILE A 43 6.22 -18.94 9.15
C ILE A 43 6.07 -17.42 9.34
N PRO A 44 6.67 -16.84 10.40
CA PRO A 44 6.56 -15.41 10.64
C PRO A 44 7.20 -14.63 9.51
N VAL A 45 6.51 -13.59 9.03
CA VAL A 45 7.01 -12.71 7.98
C VAL A 45 8.23 -11.95 8.51
N PRO A 46 9.40 -12.01 7.83
CA PRO A 46 10.58 -11.28 8.27
C PRO A 46 10.34 -9.78 8.36
N ALA A 47 10.94 -9.11 9.34
CA ALA A 47 10.75 -7.68 9.57
C ALA A 47 11.13 -6.80 8.35
N CYS A 48 12.12 -7.20 7.55
CA CYS A 48 12.48 -6.50 6.32
C CYS A 48 11.39 -6.59 5.25
N VAL A 49 10.72 -7.74 5.15
CA VAL A 49 9.60 -7.95 4.23
C VAL A 49 8.39 -7.15 4.71
N GLN A 50 8.10 -7.19 6.01
CA GLN A 50 7.02 -6.40 6.61
C GLN A 50 7.22 -4.90 6.37
N LYS A 51 8.44 -4.37 6.63
CA LYS A 51 8.78 -2.97 6.35
C LYS A 51 8.63 -2.61 4.88
N ALA A 52 9.12 -3.44 3.95
CA ALA A 52 8.97 -3.19 2.53
C ALA A 52 7.50 -3.16 2.09
N ILE A 53 6.66 -4.02 2.66
CA ILE A 53 5.21 -4.03 2.43
C ILE A 53 4.56 -2.73 2.97
N ASP A 54 4.92 -2.31 4.18
CA ASP A 54 4.31 -1.14 4.82
C ASP A 54 4.78 0.18 4.20
N GLU A 55 6.05 0.27 3.78
CA GLU A 55 6.56 1.40 2.98
C GLU A 55 5.82 1.50 1.65
N TYR A 56 5.61 0.37 0.95
CA TYR A 56 4.84 0.35 -0.29
C TYR A 56 3.37 0.76 -0.07
N ARG A 57 2.75 0.29 1.02
CA ARG A 57 1.37 0.67 1.37
C ARG A 57 1.25 2.16 1.65
N THR A 58 2.17 2.72 2.44
CA THR A 58 2.20 4.16 2.77
C THR A 58 2.45 5.01 1.52
N GLN A 59 3.34 4.59 0.62
CA GLN A 59 3.58 5.26 -0.66
C GLN A 59 2.39 5.17 -1.62
N ASN A 60 1.55 4.13 -1.50
CA ASN A 60 0.33 4.00 -2.30
C ASN A 60 -0.92 4.52 -1.58
N ASP A 61 -0.82 5.04 -0.36
CA ASP A 61 -1.96 5.59 0.38
C ASP A 61 -2.26 7.04 -0.02
N TRP A 62 -2.42 7.24 -1.33
CA TRP A 62 -2.77 8.53 -1.94
C TRP A 62 -4.06 9.12 -1.32
N PHE A 63 -4.97 8.25 -0.84
CA PHE A 63 -6.23 8.66 -0.24
C PHE A 63 -6.05 9.13 1.20
N GLY A 64 -5.25 8.41 2.00
CA GLY A 64 -4.92 8.80 3.36
C GLY A 64 -4.20 10.15 3.41
N HIS A 65 -3.23 10.38 2.51
CA HIS A 65 -2.52 11.67 2.42
C HIS A 65 -3.47 12.82 2.09
N PHE A 66 -4.35 12.65 1.09
CA PHE A 66 -5.38 13.63 0.78
C PHE A 66 -6.28 13.93 1.98
N LEU A 67 -6.77 12.89 2.67
CA LEU A 67 -7.67 13.07 3.82
C LEU A 67 -6.97 13.80 4.98
N ALA A 68 -5.70 13.49 5.24
CA ALA A 68 -4.92 14.10 6.31
C ALA A 68 -4.57 15.57 6.03
N ASP A 69 -4.33 15.93 4.77
CA ASP A 69 -3.88 17.26 4.39
C ASP A 69 -5.04 18.22 4.10
N LYS A 70 -6.06 17.73 3.40
CA LYS A 70 -7.12 18.56 2.81
C LYS A 70 -8.47 18.44 3.52
N CYS A 71 -8.65 17.42 4.36
CA CYS A 71 -9.91 17.19 5.04
C CYS A 71 -9.82 17.31 6.56
N GLU A 72 -10.97 17.58 7.17
CA GLU A 72 -11.24 17.43 8.60
C GLU A 72 -12.34 16.40 8.78
N VAL A 73 -12.12 15.43 9.67
CA VAL A 73 -13.02 14.31 9.92
C VAL A 73 -13.76 14.55 11.24
N ASP A 74 -15.09 14.64 11.18
CA ASP A 74 -15.98 14.76 12.33
C ASP A 74 -17.40 14.31 11.93
N ASP A 75 -18.09 13.61 12.82
CA ASP A 75 -19.44 13.07 12.57
C ASP A 75 -20.51 14.14 12.26
N SER A 76 -20.28 15.38 12.70
CA SER A 76 -21.16 16.52 12.44
C SER A 76 -20.94 17.14 11.06
N TYR A 77 -19.84 16.81 10.38
CA TYR A 77 -19.48 17.39 9.09
C TYR A 77 -20.10 16.66 7.91
N LYS A 78 -20.28 17.42 6.84
CA LYS A 78 -20.70 16.92 5.54
C LYS A 78 -20.09 17.77 4.45
N GLU A 79 -19.72 17.15 3.35
CA GLU A 79 -19.13 17.83 2.20
C GLU A 79 -19.77 17.40 0.89
N SER A 80 -19.82 18.33 -0.06
CA SER A 80 -20.34 18.02 -1.40
C SER A 80 -19.44 16.99 -2.10
N SER A 81 -20.04 15.98 -2.73
CA SER A 81 -19.27 14.99 -3.51
C SER A 81 -18.48 15.65 -4.64
N SER A 82 -19.01 16.72 -5.26
CA SER A 82 -18.31 17.45 -6.33
C SER A 82 -17.08 18.19 -5.80
N ALA A 83 -17.25 18.93 -4.71
CA ALA A 83 -16.20 19.71 -4.06
C ALA A 83 -15.04 18.81 -3.64
N LEU A 84 -15.34 17.67 -3.00
CA LEU A 84 -14.35 16.69 -2.57
C LEU A 84 -13.49 16.17 -3.72
N TYR A 85 -14.13 15.78 -4.83
CA TYR A 85 -13.37 15.24 -5.96
C TYR A 85 -12.54 16.33 -6.66
N GLN A 86 -13.04 17.56 -6.72
CA GLN A 86 -12.29 18.69 -7.27
C GLN A 86 -11.06 19.02 -6.41
N ALA A 87 -11.23 19.10 -5.09
CA ALA A 87 -10.12 19.29 -4.16
C ALA A 87 -9.09 18.16 -4.24
N TYR A 88 -9.54 16.90 -4.35
CA TYR A 88 -8.64 15.75 -4.57
C TYR A 88 -7.84 15.88 -5.86
N ARG A 89 -8.50 16.30 -6.95
CA ARG A 89 -7.84 16.50 -8.24
C ARG A 89 -6.77 17.59 -8.15
N ASN A 90 -7.07 18.71 -7.50
CA ASN A 90 -6.13 19.82 -7.30
C ASN A 90 -4.95 19.38 -6.44
N TYR A 91 -5.21 18.72 -5.31
CA TYR A 91 -4.17 18.17 -4.44
C TYR A 91 -3.24 17.19 -5.19
N SER A 92 -3.82 16.29 -5.99
CA SER A 92 -3.02 15.35 -6.79
C SER A 92 -2.14 16.07 -7.83
N MET A 93 -2.62 17.18 -8.40
CA MET A 93 -1.80 18.01 -9.30
C MET A 93 -0.67 18.72 -8.55
N ASP A 94 -0.95 19.28 -7.38
CA ASP A 94 0.03 19.98 -6.56
C ASP A 94 1.15 19.05 -6.07
N CYS A 95 0.80 17.81 -5.72
CA CYS A 95 1.74 16.75 -5.34
C CYS A 95 2.42 16.06 -6.54
N ASN A 96 2.08 16.45 -7.78
CA ASN A 96 2.53 15.81 -9.02
C ASN A 96 2.28 14.28 -9.03
N GLU A 97 1.15 13.87 -8.46
CA GLU A 97 0.69 12.49 -8.37
C GLU A 97 -0.31 12.12 -9.47
N TYR A 98 -0.49 10.81 -9.68
CA TYR A 98 -1.48 10.32 -10.63
C TYR A 98 -2.90 10.51 -10.10
N ILE A 99 -3.71 11.28 -10.82
CA ILE A 99 -5.13 11.49 -10.51
C ILE A 99 -5.92 10.20 -10.80
N ARG A 100 -6.48 9.59 -9.75
CA ARG A 100 -7.38 8.44 -9.88
C ARG A 100 -8.75 8.86 -10.41
N SER A 101 -9.50 7.89 -10.94
CA SER A 101 -10.84 8.15 -11.46
C SER A 101 -11.81 8.57 -10.35
N THR A 102 -12.91 9.24 -10.72
CA THR A 102 -14.01 9.56 -9.80
C THR A 102 -14.56 8.32 -9.09
N ALA A 103 -14.69 7.21 -9.82
CA ALA A 103 -15.19 5.96 -9.27
C ALA A 103 -14.24 5.39 -8.19
N ASP A 104 -12.93 5.37 -8.47
CA ASP A 104 -11.93 4.90 -7.51
C ASP A 104 -11.87 5.79 -6.27
N PHE A 105 -11.96 7.11 -6.44
CA PHE A 105 -11.99 8.07 -5.33
C PHE A 105 -13.17 7.82 -4.39
N TYR A 106 -14.36 7.68 -4.97
CA TYR A 106 -15.55 7.42 -4.17
C TYR A 106 -15.56 6.04 -3.53
N PHE A 107 -15.00 5.04 -4.22
CA PHE A 107 -14.82 3.71 -3.62
C PHE A 107 -13.86 3.76 -2.43
N ALA A 108 -12.79 4.56 -2.51
CA ALA A 108 -11.87 4.76 -1.39
C ALA A 108 -12.55 5.44 -0.19
N LEU A 109 -13.40 6.45 -0.43
CA LEU A 109 -14.23 7.09 0.60
C LEU A 109 -15.17 6.09 1.30
N GLU A 110 -15.90 5.30 0.52
CA GLU A 110 -16.82 4.29 1.06
C GLU A 110 -16.07 3.21 1.84
N LYS A 111 -14.90 2.78 1.33
CA LYS A 111 -14.02 1.81 2.02
C LYS A 111 -13.42 2.37 3.32
N ALA A 112 -13.18 3.68 3.38
CA ALA A 112 -12.74 4.36 4.59
C ALA A 112 -13.87 4.57 5.62
N GLY A 113 -15.11 4.19 5.29
CA GLY A 113 -16.25 4.24 6.19
C GLY A 113 -17.11 5.50 6.07
N PHE A 114 -16.85 6.36 5.08
CA PHE A 114 -17.67 7.55 4.87
C PHE A 114 -18.97 7.22 4.14
N GLU A 115 -20.09 7.65 4.72
CA GLU A 115 -21.41 7.39 4.15
C GLU A 115 -21.77 8.45 3.11
N ARG A 116 -22.21 8.00 1.93
CA ARG A 116 -22.76 8.86 0.90
C ARG A 116 -24.26 9.10 1.13
N ILE A 117 -24.63 10.36 1.31
CA ILE A 117 -26.01 10.80 1.48
C ILE A 117 -26.49 11.64 0.30
N LYS A 118 -27.80 11.65 0.05
CA LYS A 118 -28.45 12.52 -0.94
C LYS A 118 -29.31 13.55 -0.22
N VAL A 119 -29.03 14.83 -0.44
CA VAL A 119 -29.74 15.95 0.19
C VAL A 119 -30.17 16.93 -0.91
N HIS A 120 -31.48 17.24 -0.99
CA HIS A 120 -32.03 18.17 -1.98
C HIS A 120 -31.53 17.92 -3.42
N ASN A 121 -31.53 16.64 -3.83
CA ASN A 121 -31.05 16.16 -5.13
C ASN A 121 -29.53 16.27 -5.39
N LYS A 122 -28.74 16.83 -4.47
CA LYS A 122 -27.27 16.84 -4.49
C LYS A 122 -26.71 15.69 -3.64
N ARG A 123 -25.49 15.24 -3.97
CA ARG A 123 -24.80 14.13 -3.27
C ARG A 123 -23.74 14.70 -2.33
N TYR A 124 -23.69 14.17 -1.11
CA TYR A 124 -22.76 14.58 -0.07
C TYR A 124 -22.14 13.34 0.58
N PHE A 125 -20.98 13.50 1.20
CA PHE A 125 -20.43 12.54 2.14
C PHE A 125 -20.53 13.09 3.55
N LYS A 126 -20.94 12.25 4.51
CA LYS A 126 -20.99 12.59 5.93
C LYS A 126 -19.70 12.13 6.61
N GLY A 127 -19.29 12.85 7.65
CA GLY A 127 -18.13 12.50 8.47
C GLY A 127 -16.86 13.25 8.09
N LEU A 128 -16.90 14.07 7.03
CA LEU A 128 -15.76 14.91 6.66
C LEU A 128 -16.19 16.24 6.02
N ARG A 129 -15.28 17.22 6.05
CA ARG A 129 -15.31 18.47 5.28
C ARG A 129 -13.94 18.84 4.73
N LEU A 130 -13.91 19.68 3.70
CA LEU A 130 -12.67 20.32 3.26
C LEU A 130 -12.21 21.37 4.27
N ARG A 131 -10.90 21.55 4.40
CA ARG A 131 -10.32 22.63 5.21
C ARG A 131 -10.65 23.99 4.59
N ALA A 132 -10.76 25.01 5.44
CA ALA A 132 -11.22 26.34 5.04
C ALA A 132 -10.40 26.95 3.89
N ASP A 133 -9.10 26.66 3.81
CA ASP A 133 -8.20 27.16 2.76
C ASP A 133 -8.55 26.64 1.36
N ASP A 134 -9.21 25.49 1.27
CA ASP A 134 -9.58 24.83 -0.01
C ASP A 134 -11.07 25.04 -0.38
N SER A 135 -11.87 25.60 0.54
CA SER A 135 -13.30 25.87 0.34
C SER A 135 -13.61 27.18 -0.38
N ALA A 136 -12.60 28.04 -0.60
CA ALA A 136 -12.78 29.43 -1.04
C ALA A 136 -13.05 29.62 -2.55
N ASP A 137 -13.01 28.57 -3.36
CA ASP A 137 -13.14 28.69 -4.82
C ASP A 137 -14.56 28.42 -5.37
N GLU A 138 -15.51 27.94 -4.57
CA GLU A 138 -16.87 27.62 -5.07
C GLU A 138 -17.83 28.84 -5.14
N ASP A 139 -17.53 29.96 -4.49
CA ASP A 139 -18.40 31.14 -4.50
C ASP A 139 -18.19 32.08 -5.71
N PHE A 140 -17.23 31.80 -6.59
CA PHE A 140 -16.94 32.66 -7.77
C PHE A 140 -17.66 32.24 -9.06
N LEU A 141 -18.43 31.15 -9.03
CA LEU A 141 -19.20 30.65 -10.18
C LEU A 141 -20.67 30.40 -9.81
N ASN A 142 -21.36 31.44 -9.33
CA ASN A 142 -22.82 31.55 -9.41
C ASN A 142 -23.23 32.91 -9.97
#